data_AF-A0A8S3FGQ2-F1
#
_entry.id   AF-A0A8S3FGQ2-F1
#
_cell.length_a   1.000
_cell.length_b   1.000
_cell.length_c   1.000
_cell.angle_alpha   90.00
_cell.angle_beta   90.00
_cell.angle_gamma   90.00
#
_symmetry.space_group_name_H-M   'P 1'
#
loop_
_entity.id
_entity.type
_entity.pdbx_description
1 polymer ?
#
loop_
_entity_poly.entity_id
_entity_poly.type
_entity_poly.pdbx_seq_one_letter_code
_entity_poly.pdbx_strand_id
1 'polypeptide(L)' 'GLSAILAQKLIDHDGKVREHVIGYASRTLSASERKYSPTERECLAIVYGCNYYRPY' A
#
# COMPACT_ATOMS: atom_id res chain seq x y z
N GLY A 1 1.09 4.57 12.07
CA GLY A 1 1.98 4.50 10.89
C GLY A 1 1.13 4.34 9.65
N LEU A 2 1.74 4.43 8.48
CA LEU A 2 1.09 4.14 7.19
C LEU A 2 1.66 2.82 6.67
N SER A 3 0.79 1.97 6.13
CA SER A 3 1.17 0.70 5.52
C SER A 3 0.39 0.49 4.24
N ALA A 4 1.05 -0.02 3.21
CA ALA A 4 0.45 -0.44 1.97
C ALA A 4 1.08 -1.76 1.50
N ILE A 5 0.29 -2.58 0.79
CA ILE A 5 0.73 -3.84 0.22
C ILE A 5 0.36 -3.81 -1.26
N LEU A 6 1.31 -4.11 -2.13
CA LEU A 6 1.05 -4.34 -3.54
C LEU A 6 0.94 -5.84 -3.77
N ALA A 7 -0.21 -6.29 -4.27
CA ALA A 7 -0.44 -7.67 -4.68
C ALA A 7 -0.97 -7.72 -6.12
N GLN A 8 -0.51 -8.69 -6.89
CA GLN A 8 -0.95 -8.94 -8.25
C GLN A 8 -1.56 -10.34 -8.36
N LYS A 9 -2.57 -10.46 -9.21
CA LYS A 9 -3.15 -11.74 -9.60
C LYS A 9 -2.24 -12.40 -10.63
N LEU A 10 -1.60 -13.49 -10.23
CA LEU A 10 -0.79 -14.34 -11.11
C LEU A 10 -1.55 -15.63 -11.41
N ILE A 11 -1.35 -16.18 -12.60
CA ILE A 11 -1.86 -17.48 -12.99
C ILE A 11 -0.78 -18.49 -12.66
N ASP A 12 -1.05 -19.39 -11.72
CA ASP A 12 -0.15 -20.50 -11.39
C ASP A 12 -0.07 -21.51 -12.53
N HIS A 13 0.92 -22.40 -12.46
CA HIS A 13 1.12 -23.48 -13.44
C HIS A 13 -0.13 -24.38 -13.62
N ASP A 14 -1.01 -24.43 -12.63
CA ASP A 14 -2.30 -25.16 -12.68
C ASP A 14 -3.46 -24.35 -13.30
N GLY A 15 -3.19 -23.18 -13.88
CA GLY A 15 -4.20 -22.28 -14.45
C GLY A 15 -5.07 -21.55 -13.42
N LYS A 16 -4.72 -21.62 -12.13
CA LYS A 16 -5.47 -20.97 -11.04
C LYS A 16 -4.95 -19.56 -10.79
N VAL A 17 -5.87 -18.61 -10.65
CA VAL A 17 -5.53 -17.24 -10.24
C VAL A 17 -5.22 -17.23 -8.75
N ARG A 18 -4.02 -16.77 -8.38
CA ARG A 18 -3.61 -16.55 -6.99
C ARG A 18 -3.14 -15.12 -6.80
N GLU A 19 -3.42 -14.58 -5.63
CA GLU A 19 -2.88 -13.28 -5.22
C GLU A 19 -1.44 -13.48 -4.75
N HIS A 20 -0.51 -12.83 -5.43
CA HIS A 20 0.90 -12.83 -5.10
C HIS A 20 1.30 -11.44 -4.61
N VAL A 21 1.83 -11.36 -3.39
CA VAL A 21 2.32 -10.10 -2.83
C VAL A 21 3.66 -9.75 -3.47
N ILE A 22 3.71 -8.60 -4.15
CA ILE A 22 4.90 -8.09 -4.85
C ILE A 22 5.76 -7.24 -3.92
N GLY A 23 5.15 -6.53 -2.97
CA GLY A 23 5.92 -5.70 -2.06
C GLY A 23 5.13 -5.14 -0.90
N TYR A 24 5.85 -4.87 0.19
CA TYR A 24 5.35 -4.24 1.40
C TYR A 24 5.95 -2.84 1.53
N ALA A 25 5.11 -1.83 1.74
CA ALA A 25 5.53 -0.46 1.99
C ALA A 25 5.06 -0.04 3.38
N SER A 26 5.97 0.42 4.23
CA SER A 26 5.61 0.99 5.53
C SER A 26 6.42 2.24 5.83
N ARG A 27 5.77 3.21 6.48
CA ARG A 27 6.37 4.49 6.86
C ARG A 27 5.78 5.02 8.17
N THR A 28 6.62 5.66 8.96
CA THR A 28 6.20 6.40 10.15
C THR A 28 5.57 7.75 9.78
N LEU A 29 4.55 8.16 10.52
CA LEU A 29 3.91 9.47 10.37
C LEU A 29 4.89 10.57 10.79
N SER A 30 5.02 11.61 9.98
CA SER A 30 5.73 12.84 10.35
C SER A 30 4.99 13.60 11.46
N ALA A 31 5.67 14.56 12.09
CA ALA A 31 5.09 15.35 13.18
C ALA A 31 3.79 16.07 12.79
N SER A 32 3.68 16.49 11.53
CA SER A 32 2.51 17.13 10.93
C SER A 32 1.37 16.12 10.71
N GLU A 33 1.69 14.96 10.13
CA GLU A 33 0.71 13.93 9.78
C GLU A 33 0.10 13.24 11.01
N ARG A 34 0.79 13.28 12.15
CA ARG A 34 0.24 12.81 13.44
C ARG A 34 -0.96 13.63 13.92
N LYS A 35 -1.09 14.88 13.47
CA LYS A 35 -2.19 15.77 13.86
C LYS A 35 -3.42 15.62 12.98
N TYR A 36 -3.33 14.86 11.89
CA TYR A 36 -4.43 14.62 10.98
C TYR A 36 -5.54 13.79 11.63
N SER A 37 -6.78 14.10 11.25
CA SER A 37 -7.94 13.31 11.60
C SER A 37 -7.80 11.88 11.07
N PRO A 38 -8.56 10.91 11.62
CA PRO A 38 -8.53 9.53 11.15
C PRO A 38 -8.75 9.41 9.63
N THR A 39 -9.73 10.12 9.08
CA THR A 39 -10.07 10.10 7.65
C THR A 39 -8.94 10.66 6.78
N GLU A 40 -8.29 11.74 7.21
CA GLU A 40 -7.12 12.30 6.51
C GLU A 40 -5.94 11.31 6.51
N ARG A 41 -5.76 10.55 7.60
CA ARG A 41 -4.71 9.52 7.68
C ARG A 41 -5.00 8.33 6.77
N GLU A 42 -6.27 7.94 6.61
CA GLU A 42 -6.69 6.92 5.64
C GLU A 42 -6.40 7.37 4.21
N CYS A 43 -6.80 8.60 3.83
CA CYS A 43 -6.48 9.17 2.53
C CYS A 43 -4.96 9.26 2.29
N LEU A 44 -4.20 9.66 3.30
CA LEU A 44 -2.74 9.72 3.23
C LEU A 44 -2.12 8.33 2.99
N ALA A 45 -2.69 7.26 3.56
CA ALA A 45 -2.23 5.90 3.31
C ALA A 45 -2.44 5.48 1.84
N ILE A 46 -3.57 5.87 1.24
CA ILE A 46 -3.87 5.62 -0.18
C ILE A 46 -2.88 6.37 -1.06
N VAL A 47 -2.71 7.68 -0.83
CA VAL A 47 -1.77 8.52 -1.59
C VAL A 47 -0.34 8.01 -1.44
N TYR A 48 0.06 7.58 -0.24
CA TYR A 48 1.35 6.97 0.01
C TYR A 48 1.53 5.68 -0.80
N GLY A 49 0.57 4.76 -0.75
CA GLY A 49 0.61 3.53 -1.54
C GLY A 49 0.72 3.81 -3.03
N CYS A 50 -0.14 4.67 -3.58
CA CYS A 50 -0.08 5.07 -4.98
C CYS A 50 1.29 5.68 -5.32
N ASN A 51 1.80 6.63 -4.53
CA ASN A 51 3.09 7.26 -4.81
C ASN A 51 4.27 6.29 -4.71
N TYR A 52 4.24 5.37 -3.75
CA TYR A 52 5.30 4.39 -3.54
C TYR A 52 5.37 3.37 -4.68
N TYR A 53 4.21 2.90 -5.16
CA TYR A 53 4.12 1.88 -6.20
C TYR A 53 3.96 2.44 -7.63
N ARG A 54 3.90 3.76 -7.82
CA ARG A 54 3.89 4.41 -9.16
C ARG A 54 4.92 3.90 -10.18
N PRO A 55 6.17 3.55 -9.81
CA PRO A 55 7.14 3.06 -10.78
C PRO A 55 7.03 1.55 -11.09
N TYR A 56 6.08 0.83 -10.49
CA TYR A 56 5.84 -0.61 -10.66
C TYR A 56 4.51 -0.87 -11.36
#